data_AF-A0A5C5SIK0-F1
#
_entry.id   AF-A0A5C5SIK0-F1
#
_cell.length_a   1.000
_cell.length_b   1.000
_cell.length_c   1.000
_cell.angle_alpha   90.00
_cell.angle_beta   90.00
_cell.angle_gamma   90.00
#
_symmetry.space_group_name_H-M   'P 1'
#
loop_
_entity.id
_entity.type
_entity.pdbx_description
1 polymer ?
#
loop_
_entity_poly.entity_id
_entity_poly.type
_entity_poly.pdbx_seq_one_letter_code
_entity_poly.pdbx_strand_id
1 'polypeptide(L)'
;MSITCKINEVESIQYRFKEFDLEGNIILNELGNEENEIEVKNPLNLIDGVNVFPCETFIFYNKNFSESNIYQVYEKEERIRVGWIFPLQALISKEHKYAENVYFLNYAYMALFNFFVKEGNTDKSLTPNFREDGIYTIEDFYDVENIQVLILSSMSLNKVSEFCIEDYYLDLYRKGYYLKKYDGEKEVVQADETIKISKISADMKSDPYPVHLFTDVLIAETHLLVRFHLLYQVIELIIDKIFNKELKSILVGLGAGEKKLSQIKDEFNELSKENNRIKKLFTEHISNNSLKSSLKDECNKLLLSNGRDGKGDSGLSLYGVRNLIVHDYRSISPTDYELIKEINYLFEEVVIDILISIKNLD
;
A
#
# COMPACT_ATOMS: atom_id res chain seq x y z
N MET A 1 16.66 22.36 -1.74
CA MET A 1 15.19 22.52 -1.74
C MET A 1 14.80 23.91 -1.24
N SER A 2 13.68 24.50 -1.70
CA SER A 2 13.11 25.75 -1.14
C SER A 2 11.60 25.65 -0.88
N ILE A 3 11.12 26.35 0.16
CA ILE A 3 9.70 26.55 0.51
C ILE A 3 9.25 27.90 -0.06
N THR A 4 7.99 28.01 -0.46
CA THR A 4 7.43 29.24 -1.03
C THR A 4 6.31 29.77 -0.14
N CYS A 5 6.32 31.06 0.14
CA CYS A 5 5.23 31.80 0.78
C CYS A 5 4.69 32.85 -0.20
N LYS A 6 3.37 32.98 -0.32
CA LYS A 6 2.73 33.95 -1.22
C LYS A 6 2.63 35.32 -0.54
N ILE A 7 3.13 36.37 -1.17
CA ILE A 7 2.84 37.75 -0.73
C ILE A 7 1.47 38.17 -1.26
N ASN A 8 1.23 37.90 -2.55
CA ASN A 8 -0.03 38.16 -3.25
C ASN A 8 -0.20 37.15 -4.40
N GLU A 9 -1.13 37.38 -5.32
CA GLU A 9 -1.40 36.46 -6.45
C GLU A 9 -0.23 36.32 -7.43
N VAL A 10 0.71 37.27 -7.45
CA VAL A 10 1.78 37.36 -8.45
C VAL A 10 3.19 37.26 -7.83
N GLU A 11 3.33 37.62 -6.55
CA GLU A 11 4.61 37.67 -5.84
C GLU A 11 4.70 36.60 -4.74
N SER A 12 5.88 36.00 -4.63
CA SER A 12 6.18 34.99 -3.62
C SER A 12 7.62 35.10 -3.14
N ILE A 13 7.85 34.80 -1.86
CA ILE A 13 9.18 34.68 -1.27
C ILE A 13 9.52 33.21 -1.17
N GLN A 14 10.78 32.87 -1.46
CA GLN A 14 11.28 31.53 -1.27
C GLN A 14 12.26 31.47 -0.11
N TYR A 15 12.14 30.43 0.71
CA TYR A 15 12.99 30.18 1.86
C TYR A 15 13.72 28.85 1.71
N ARG A 16 14.92 28.74 2.25
CA ARG A 16 15.71 27.49 2.31
C ARG A 16 16.04 27.17 3.75
N PHE A 17 16.06 25.88 4.09
CA PHE A 17 16.52 25.42 5.39
C PHE A 17 17.92 25.96 5.73
N LYS A 18 18.04 26.54 6.92
CA LYS A 18 19.29 26.96 7.53
C LYS A 18 19.73 25.94 8.58
N GLU A 19 18.94 25.78 9.63
CA GLU A 19 19.26 24.94 10.79
C GLU A 19 18.01 24.61 11.61
N PHE A 20 18.19 23.72 12.59
CA PHE A 20 17.29 23.65 13.75
C PHE A 20 17.88 24.54 14.85
N ASP A 21 17.03 25.29 15.57
CA ASP A 21 17.48 26.13 16.69
C ASP A 21 17.82 25.28 17.94
N LEU A 22 17.82 25.86 19.14
CA LEU A 22 18.06 25.11 20.40
C LEU A 22 16.80 24.50 21.02
N GLU A 23 15.61 24.88 20.54
CA GLU A 23 14.31 24.38 21.01
C GLU A 23 13.74 23.30 20.08
N GLY A 24 14.32 23.12 18.90
CA GLY A 24 13.93 22.13 17.90
C GLY A 24 13.06 22.74 16.80
N ASN A 25 12.92 24.06 16.76
CA ASN A 25 12.24 24.78 15.70
C ASN A 25 13.13 24.82 14.45
N ILE A 26 12.49 24.95 13.28
CA ILE A 26 13.19 24.97 12.00
C ILE A 26 13.36 26.42 11.56
N ILE A 27 14.61 26.81 11.28
CA ILE A 27 14.94 28.14 10.78
C ILE A 27 15.16 28.08 9.28
N LEU A 28 14.47 28.96 8.54
CA LEU A 28 14.56 29.07 7.09
C LEU A 28 14.98 30.48 6.67
N ASN A 29 15.92 30.59 5.73
CA ASN A 29 16.42 31.87 5.24
C ASN A 29 15.86 32.19 3.86
N GLU A 30 15.53 33.46 3.65
CA GLU A 30 15.08 33.93 2.35
C GLU A 30 16.17 33.75 1.29
N LEU A 31 15.78 33.21 0.14
CA LEU A 31 16.67 33.05 -1.00
C LEU A 31 17.02 34.43 -1.57
N GLY A 32 18.30 34.80 -1.45
CA GLY A 32 18.81 36.08 -1.94
C GLY A 32 18.87 37.18 -0.88
N ASN A 33 18.34 36.94 0.32
CA ASN A 33 18.51 37.82 1.48
C ASN A 33 18.70 37.00 2.76
N GLU A 34 19.95 36.66 3.09
CA GLU A 34 20.26 35.81 4.24
C GLU A 34 19.97 36.44 5.61
N GLU A 35 19.66 37.75 5.67
CA GLU A 35 19.27 38.45 6.90
C GLU A 35 17.77 38.25 7.23
N ASN A 36 16.96 37.84 6.26
CA ASN A 36 15.55 37.58 6.47
C ASN A 36 15.31 36.10 6.77
N GLU A 37 14.84 35.82 7.98
CA GLU A 37 14.57 34.46 8.47
C GLU A 37 13.12 34.30 8.86
N ILE A 38 12.59 33.08 8.68
CA ILE A 38 11.31 32.66 9.25
C ILE A 38 11.53 31.43 10.12
N GLU A 39 10.66 31.28 11.10
CA GLU A 39 10.68 30.20 12.06
C GLU A 39 9.47 29.29 11.85
N VAL A 40 9.71 27.98 11.76
CA VAL A 40 8.66 26.97 11.80
C VAL A 40 8.69 26.28 13.16
N LYS A 41 7.68 26.57 13.99
CA LYS A 41 7.53 26.02 15.33
C LYS A 41 7.33 24.51 15.27
N ASN A 42 8.08 23.81 16.10
CA ASN A 42 7.93 22.38 16.31
C ASN A 42 7.82 22.12 17.83
N PRO A 43 6.76 21.45 18.29
CA PRO A 43 6.56 21.23 19.71
C PRO A 43 7.54 20.18 20.28
N LEU A 44 8.01 19.22 19.49
CA LEU A 44 8.83 18.11 20.00
C LEU A 44 10.25 18.56 20.39
N ASN A 45 10.78 18.03 21.50
CA ASN A 45 12.18 18.23 21.86
C ASN A 45 13.07 17.35 20.98
N LEU A 46 13.52 17.89 19.84
CA LEU A 46 14.27 17.18 18.82
C LEU A 46 15.79 17.38 18.88
N ILE A 47 16.36 17.91 19.96
CA ILE A 47 17.80 18.26 19.98
C ILE A 47 18.57 17.43 20.99
N ASP A 48 17.94 17.08 22.11
CA ASP A 48 18.57 16.26 23.13
C ASP A 48 18.84 14.83 22.62
N GLY A 49 20.11 14.53 22.37
CA GLY A 49 20.57 13.18 22.03
C GLY A 49 20.29 12.74 20.59
N VAL A 50 20.09 13.69 19.65
CA VAL A 50 19.87 13.35 18.25
C VAL A 50 21.10 12.79 17.57
N ASN A 51 20.90 11.63 16.96
CA ASN A 51 21.84 11.01 16.04
C ASN A 51 21.36 11.27 14.61
N VAL A 52 22.15 12.00 13.83
CA VAL A 52 21.93 12.09 12.39
C VAL A 52 22.43 10.81 11.75
N PHE A 53 21.56 10.12 11.01
CA PHE A 53 21.91 8.91 10.29
C PHE A 53 21.26 8.88 8.91
N PRO A 54 21.87 8.15 7.94
CA PRO A 54 21.27 7.98 6.62
C PRO A 54 19.90 7.31 6.72
N CYS A 55 18.90 7.96 6.14
CA CYS A 55 17.53 7.46 6.08
C CYS A 55 16.86 7.83 4.76
N GLU A 56 15.84 7.05 4.43
CA GLU A 56 14.93 7.27 3.32
C GLU A 56 13.55 7.58 3.87
N THR A 57 12.87 8.56 3.28
CA THR A 57 11.52 8.99 3.68
C THR A 57 10.57 8.78 2.52
N PHE A 58 9.42 8.18 2.82
CA PHE A 58 8.32 7.95 1.89
C PHE A 58 7.05 8.53 2.49
N ILE A 59 6.27 9.21 1.64
CA ILE A 59 4.98 9.77 2.00
C ILE A 59 3.89 8.80 1.55
N PHE A 60 2.93 8.57 2.43
CA PHE A 60 1.68 7.92 2.13
C PHE A 60 0.52 8.82 2.53
N TYR A 61 -0.65 8.53 1.98
CA TYR A 61 -1.87 9.27 2.22
C TYR A 61 -2.93 8.36 2.84
N ASN A 62 -3.66 8.89 3.82
CA ASN A 62 -4.94 8.38 4.31
C ASN A 62 -5.52 9.41 5.28
N LYS A 63 -6.84 9.63 5.29
CA LYS A 63 -7.54 10.46 6.28
C LYS A 63 -8.12 9.67 7.46
N ASN A 64 -8.26 8.35 7.31
CA ASN A 64 -8.87 7.46 8.30
C ASN A 64 -7.79 6.90 9.24
N PHE A 65 -7.19 7.76 10.06
CA PHE A 65 -6.17 7.40 11.05
C PHE A 65 -6.35 8.17 12.35
N SER A 66 -5.64 7.72 13.39
CA SER A 66 -5.44 8.41 14.67
C SER A 66 -4.00 8.90 14.76
N GLU A 67 -3.77 10.05 15.40
CA GLU A 67 -2.43 10.56 15.73
C GLU A 67 -1.56 9.50 16.41
N SER A 68 -2.18 8.62 17.21
CA SER A 68 -1.49 7.54 17.92
C SER A 68 -1.04 6.37 17.04
N ASN A 69 -1.33 6.37 15.73
CA ASN A 69 -0.92 5.31 14.79
C ASN A 69 0.57 5.41 14.43
N ILE A 70 1.41 5.25 15.44
CA ILE A 70 2.87 5.33 15.37
C ILE A 70 3.43 3.92 15.58
N TYR A 71 4.12 3.40 14.57
CA TYR A 71 4.56 2.01 14.57
C TYR A 71 6.02 1.85 14.17
N GLN A 72 6.71 0.92 14.83
CA GLN A 72 7.98 0.40 14.32
C GLN A 72 7.69 -0.55 13.15
N VAL A 73 8.45 -0.38 12.06
CA VAL A 73 8.27 -1.15 10.83
C VAL A 73 9.31 -2.25 10.77
N TYR A 74 8.84 -3.48 10.59
CA TYR A 74 9.66 -4.68 10.43
C TYR A 74 9.48 -5.27 9.04
N GLU A 75 10.59 -5.59 8.39
CA GLU A 75 10.57 -6.50 7.25
C GLU A 75 10.29 -7.92 7.77
N LYS A 76 9.29 -8.59 7.20
CA LYS A 76 8.72 -9.82 7.73
C LYS A 76 9.63 -11.04 7.56
N GLU A 77 10.29 -11.18 6.42
CA GLU A 77 11.08 -12.37 6.07
C GLU A 77 12.39 -12.40 6.87
N GLU A 78 13.15 -11.31 6.82
CA GLU A 78 14.42 -11.12 7.52
C GLU A 78 14.23 -10.82 9.01
N ARG A 79 13.00 -10.43 9.42
CA ARG A 79 12.63 -10.09 10.81
C ARG A 79 13.44 -8.92 11.37
N ILE A 80 13.79 -7.97 10.51
CA ILE A 80 14.62 -6.81 10.86
C ILE A 80 13.73 -5.58 10.99
N ARG A 81 13.95 -4.79 12.05
CA ARG A 81 13.36 -3.45 12.17
C ARG A 81 14.03 -2.52 11.17
N VAL A 82 13.26 -2.03 10.22
CA VAL A 82 13.74 -1.15 9.14
C VAL A 82 13.47 0.32 9.38
N GLY A 83 12.50 0.66 10.25
CA GLY A 83 12.19 2.06 10.50
C GLY A 83 10.96 2.30 11.36
N TRP A 84 10.30 3.43 11.10
CA TRP A 84 9.02 3.83 11.69
C TRP A 84 8.05 4.30 10.62
N ILE A 85 6.76 4.12 10.88
CA ILE A 85 5.68 4.79 10.15
C ILE A 85 4.78 5.52 11.14
N PHE A 86 4.36 6.73 10.82
CA PHE A 86 3.52 7.55 11.69
C PHE A 86 2.79 8.66 10.92
N PRO A 87 1.65 9.14 11.41
CA PRO A 87 0.99 10.31 10.84
C PRO A 87 1.82 11.57 11.06
N LEU A 88 1.76 12.52 10.13
CA LEU A 88 2.46 13.79 10.28
C LEU A 88 1.98 14.59 11.50
N GLN A 89 0.73 14.36 11.95
CA GLN A 89 0.20 14.87 13.21
C GLN A 89 1.07 14.53 14.43
N ALA A 90 1.74 13.37 14.43
CA ALA A 90 2.65 12.98 15.50
C ALA A 90 3.90 13.86 15.59
N LEU A 91 4.20 14.70 14.58
CA LEU A 91 5.30 15.66 14.63
C LEU A 91 4.89 17.01 15.22
N ILE A 92 3.58 17.29 15.33
CA ILE A 92 3.03 18.55 15.82
C ILE A 92 2.29 18.41 17.15
N SER A 93 2.44 17.27 17.83
CA SER A 93 1.74 16.98 19.08
C SER A 93 2.67 16.36 20.12
N LYS A 94 2.34 16.56 21.39
CA LYS A 94 2.97 15.92 22.55
C LYS A 94 2.06 14.89 23.22
N GLU A 95 0.85 14.68 22.71
CA GLU A 95 -0.18 13.91 23.40
C GLU A 95 -0.04 12.40 23.18
N HIS A 96 0.72 11.97 22.16
CA HIS A 96 0.95 10.56 21.88
C HIS A 96 2.05 9.94 22.76
N LYS A 97 1.97 8.61 22.98
CA LYS A 97 2.85 7.83 23.87
C LYS A 97 4.35 7.84 23.52
N TYR A 98 4.72 8.35 22.34
CA TYR A 98 6.10 8.38 21.85
C TYR A 98 6.72 9.78 21.85
N ALA A 99 6.01 10.81 22.33
CA ALA A 99 6.48 12.20 22.29
C ALA A 99 7.81 12.43 23.04
N GLU A 100 8.11 11.59 24.04
CA GLU A 100 9.36 11.61 24.81
C GLU A 100 10.28 10.42 24.49
N ASN A 101 9.90 9.57 23.52
CA ASN A 101 10.69 8.38 23.18
C ASN A 101 11.89 8.79 22.31
N VAL A 102 13.10 8.66 22.87
CA VAL A 102 14.36 9.02 22.18
C VAL A 102 14.52 8.34 20.81
N TYR A 103 14.07 7.10 20.65
CA TYR A 103 14.15 6.41 19.35
C TYR A 103 13.12 6.90 18.34
N PHE A 104 11.97 7.40 18.77
CA PHE A 104 11.01 8.06 17.89
C PHE A 104 11.52 9.45 17.52
N LEU A 105 11.97 10.24 18.51
CA LEU A 105 12.47 11.61 18.32
C LEU A 105 13.63 11.69 17.32
N ASN A 106 14.52 10.70 17.34
CA ASN A 106 15.57 10.55 16.32
C ASN A 106 15.03 10.44 14.89
N TYR A 107 13.96 9.66 14.69
CA TYR A 107 13.33 9.51 13.38
C TYR A 107 12.42 10.69 13.03
N ALA A 108 11.77 11.32 14.02
CA ALA A 108 11.01 12.55 13.85
C ALA A 108 11.92 13.70 13.35
N TYR A 109 13.09 13.86 13.97
CA TYR A 109 14.11 14.81 13.52
C TYR A 109 14.52 14.54 12.08
N MET A 110 14.86 13.30 11.75
CA MET A 110 15.27 12.94 10.39
C MET A 110 14.14 13.12 9.36
N ALA A 111 12.88 12.91 9.74
CA ALA A 111 11.73 13.17 8.89
C ALA A 111 11.61 14.67 8.58
N LEU A 112 11.64 15.53 9.60
CA LEU A 112 11.62 17.00 9.41
C LEU A 112 12.82 17.47 8.60
N PHE A 113 14.02 16.98 8.89
CA PHE A 113 15.20 17.30 8.10
C PHE A 113 14.98 16.95 6.62
N ASN A 114 14.43 15.77 6.32
CA ASN A 114 14.13 15.37 4.95
C ASN A 114 13.03 16.24 4.31
N PHE A 115 12.00 16.67 5.05
CA PHE A 115 10.95 17.57 4.56
C PHE A 115 11.47 18.94 4.14
N PHE A 116 12.41 19.51 4.89
CA PHE A 116 12.87 20.88 4.68
C PHE A 116 14.19 20.98 3.89
N VAL A 117 14.99 19.90 3.83
CA VAL A 117 16.33 19.90 3.22
C VAL A 117 16.41 19.11 1.91
N LYS A 118 15.90 17.87 1.88
CA LYS A 118 16.12 16.97 0.73
C LYS A 118 15.22 17.34 -0.44
N GLU A 119 15.81 17.40 -1.64
CA GLU A 119 15.06 17.56 -2.88
C GLU A 119 14.52 16.20 -3.34
N GLY A 120 13.21 16.15 -3.64
CA GLY A 120 12.53 14.95 -4.12
C GLY A 120 11.86 14.14 -3.00
N ASN A 121 10.67 13.61 -3.31
CA ASN A 121 9.76 12.81 -2.47
C ASN A 121 8.85 13.53 -1.48
N THR A 122 8.84 14.86 -1.44
CA THR A 122 7.93 15.60 -0.55
C THR A 122 6.95 16.46 -1.35
N ASP A 123 5.69 15.99 -1.41
CA ASP A 123 4.59 16.76 -1.97
C ASP A 123 4.28 17.91 -1.00
N LYS A 124 4.75 19.12 -1.33
CA LYS A 124 4.35 20.33 -0.61
C LYS A 124 2.93 20.64 -1.01
N SER A 125 2.00 20.16 -0.21
CA SER A 125 0.59 20.31 -0.50
C SER A 125 0.08 21.73 -0.34
N LEU A 126 0.77 22.58 0.44
CA LEU A 126 0.30 23.91 0.80
C LEU A 126 1.36 24.99 0.49
N THR A 127 0.87 26.19 0.15
CA THR A 127 1.68 27.39 -0.01
C THR A 127 1.06 28.49 0.84
N PRO A 128 1.57 28.73 2.05
CA PRO A 128 0.96 29.69 2.96
C PRO A 128 1.16 31.12 2.47
N ASN A 129 0.32 32.03 2.96
CA ASN A 129 0.55 33.46 2.78
C ASN A 129 1.71 33.92 3.66
N PHE A 130 2.44 34.92 3.19
CA PHE A 130 3.49 35.58 3.95
C PHE A 130 2.90 36.20 5.22
N ARG A 131 3.59 35.98 6.35
CA ARG A 131 3.30 36.57 7.65
C ARG A 131 4.44 37.47 8.07
N GLU A 132 4.12 38.69 8.46
CA GLU A 132 5.10 39.68 8.92
C GLU A 132 5.78 39.28 10.23
N ASP A 133 5.13 38.46 11.06
CA ASP A 133 5.73 37.92 12.28
C ASP A 133 6.80 36.86 12.02
N GLY A 134 6.87 36.32 10.80
CA GLY A 134 7.82 35.28 10.40
C GLY A 134 7.57 33.92 11.07
N ILE A 135 6.41 33.70 11.71
CA ILE A 135 6.15 32.48 12.49
C ILE A 135 5.17 31.57 11.74
N TYR A 136 5.59 30.32 11.56
CA TYR A 136 4.84 29.27 10.90
C TYR A 136 4.86 27.98 11.72
N THR A 137 4.10 27.01 11.26
CA THR A 137 3.98 25.65 11.79
C THR A 137 4.10 24.65 10.64
N ILE A 138 4.28 23.36 10.95
CA ILE A 138 4.38 22.32 9.91
C ILE A 138 3.09 22.23 9.08
N GLU A 139 1.92 22.43 9.71
CA GLU A 139 0.61 22.43 9.05
C GLU A 139 0.42 23.57 8.03
N ASP A 140 1.20 24.64 8.13
CA ASP A 140 1.17 25.73 7.14
C ASP A 140 1.72 25.30 5.78
N PHE A 141 2.57 24.26 5.74
CA PHE A 141 3.26 23.79 4.55
C PHE A 141 2.80 22.40 4.09
N TYR A 142 2.27 21.59 5.01
CA TYR A 142 1.92 20.19 4.77
C TYR A 142 0.52 19.85 5.26
N ASP A 143 -0.16 18.99 4.50
CA ASP A 143 -1.48 18.46 4.80
C ASP A 143 -1.38 17.36 5.87
N VAL A 144 -1.27 17.80 7.12
CA VAL A 144 -1.13 16.92 8.29
C VAL A 144 -2.32 15.98 8.48
N GLU A 145 -3.50 16.33 7.94
CA GLU A 145 -4.73 15.53 8.04
C GLU A 145 -4.77 14.33 7.09
N ASN A 146 -3.85 14.26 6.13
CA ASN A 146 -3.81 13.17 5.16
C ASN A 146 -2.46 12.47 5.09
N ILE A 147 -1.37 13.07 5.58
CA ILE A 147 -0.02 12.56 5.36
C ILE A 147 0.41 11.58 6.46
N GLN A 148 0.88 10.42 6.02
CA GLN A 148 1.60 9.42 6.80
C GLN A 148 3.06 9.40 6.31
N VAL A 149 4.00 9.22 7.23
CA VAL A 149 5.43 9.27 6.98
C VAL A 149 6.05 7.92 7.33
N LEU A 150 6.59 7.23 6.33
CA LEU A 150 7.46 6.09 6.52
C LEU A 150 8.90 6.57 6.44
N ILE A 151 9.68 6.33 7.50
CA ILE A 151 11.09 6.66 7.53
C ILE A 151 11.92 5.42 7.86
N LEU A 152 12.82 5.09 6.95
CA LEU A 152 13.61 3.87 6.97
C LEU A 152 15.09 4.20 7.21
N SER A 153 15.74 3.45 8.08
CA SER A 153 17.18 3.59 8.31
C SER A 153 17.95 2.83 7.24
N SER A 154 18.78 3.52 6.46
CA SER A 154 19.61 2.87 5.43
C SER A 154 20.56 1.83 6.04
N MET A 155 20.96 2.01 7.31
CA MET A 155 21.77 1.01 8.03
C MET A 155 21.03 -0.31 8.25
N SER A 156 19.72 -0.25 8.49
CA SER A 156 18.87 -1.45 8.57
C SER A 156 18.55 -2.01 7.20
N LEU A 157 18.30 -1.16 6.20
CA LEU A 157 17.99 -1.58 4.83
C LEU A 157 19.13 -2.36 4.18
N ASN A 158 20.39 -2.03 4.47
CA ASN A 158 21.55 -2.78 3.99
C ASN A 158 21.58 -4.26 4.43
N LYS A 159 20.75 -4.64 5.40
CA LYS A 159 20.61 -6.02 5.88
C LYS A 159 19.46 -6.76 5.21
N VAL A 160 18.63 -6.05 4.43
CA VAL A 160 17.53 -6.63 3.65
C VAL A 160 18.02 -6.86 2.23
N SER A 161 17.90 -8.10 1.75
CA SER A 161 18.33 -8.44 0.40
C SER A 161 17.47 -7.72 -0.66
N GLU A 162 18.13 -6.96 -1.53
CA GLU A 162 17.51 -6.25 -2.67
C GLU A 162 16.29 -5.39 -2.29
N PHE A 163 16.41 -4.59 -1.23
CA PHE A 163 15.30 -3.73 -0.79
C PHE A 163 14.88 -2.74 -1.89
N CYS A 164 13.60 -2.77 -2.24
CA CYS A 164 12.92 -1.84 -3.13
C CYS A 164 11.56 -1.53 -2.48
N ILE A 165 11.24 -0.27 -2.20
CA ILE A 165 10.01 0.06 -1.46
C ILE A 165 8.74 -0.32 -2.26
N GLU A 166 8.84 -0.26 -3.58
CA GLU A 166 7.81 -0.59 -4.55
C GLU A 166 7.30 -2.02 -4.36
N ASP A 167 8.20 -2.93 -3.99
CA ASP A 167 7.87 -4.32 -3.71
C ASP A 167 6.95 -4.47 -2.48
N TYR A 168 6.88 -3.48 -1.59
CA TYR A 168 6.07 -3.50 -0.36
C TYR A 168 4.76 -2.70 -0.47
N TYR A 169 4.55 -1.96 -1.55
CA TYR A 169 3.39 -1.07 -1.71
C TYR A 169 2.06 -1.78 -1.58
N LEU A 170 1.96 -3.02 -2.07
CA LEU A 170 0.73 -3.79 -1.98
C LEU A 170 0.34 -4.11 -0.53
N ASP A 171 1.32 -4.47 0.29
CA ASP A 171 1.09 -4.79 1.70
C ASP A 171 0.89 -3.53 2.57
N LEU A 172 1.45 -2.40 2.14
CA LEU A 172 1.21 -1.07 2.73
C LEU A 172 -0.20 -0.58 2.39
N TYR A 173 -0.63 -0.73 1.13
CA TYR A 173 -1.98 -0.42 0.67
C TYR A 173 -3.04 -1.20 1.47
N ARG A 174 -2.83 -2.51 1.67
CA ARG A 174 -3.69 -3.35 2.52
C ARG A 174 -3.88 -2.78 3.92
N LYS A 175 -2.84 -2.14 4.48
CA LYS A 175 -2.83 -1.53 5.81
C LYS A 175 -3.33 -0.09 5.83
N GLY A 176 -3.86 0.42 4.72
CA GLY A 176 -4.40 1.77 4.60
C GLY A 176 -3.36 2.83 4.28
N TYR A 177 -2.21 2.50 3.69
CA TYR A 177 -1.22 3.51 3.28
C TYR A 177 -1.23 3.68 1.76
N TYR A 178 -1.75 4.81 1.25
CA TYR A 178 -1.90 5.07 -0.18
C TYR A 178 -0.75 5.90 -0.76
N LEU A 179 -0.33 5.62 -2.00
CA LEU A 179 0.75 6.38 -2.66
C LEU A 179 0.30 7.74 -3.21
N LYS A 180 -1.00 7.90 -3.43
CA LYS A 180 -1.60 9.11 -3.98
C LYS A 180 -2.74 9.54 -3.07
N LYS A 181 -2.98 10.85 -2.99
CA LYS A 181 -4.18 11.38 -2.33
C LYS A 181 -5.41 10.78 -2.98
N TYR A 182 -6.18 10.05 -2.19
CA TYR A 182 -7.37 9.35 -2.61
C TYR A 182 -8.31 9.26 -1.42
N ASP A 183 -9.61 9.46 -1.66
CA ASP A 183 -10.65 9.26 -0.67
C ASP A 183 -10.94 7.77 -0.48
N GLY A 184 -9.92 7.05 0.02
CA GLY A 184 -10.04 5.64 0.35
C GLY A 184 -10.90 5.41 1.59
N GLU A 185 -11.58 4.27 1.60
CA GLU A 185 -12.41 3.85 2.74
C GLU A 185 -11.64 2.99 3.76
N LYS A 186 -10.41 2.53 3.46
CA LYS A 186 -9.67 1.70 4.43
C LYS A 186 -9.17 2.57 5.58
N GLU A 187 -9.36 2.09 6.79
CA GLU A 187 -8.71 2.62 7.97
C GLU A 187 -7.23 2.21 8.00
N VAL A 188 -6.38 3.07 8.56
CA VAL A 188 -5.00 2.67 8.88
C VAL A 188 -5.06 1.54 9.90
N VAL A 189 -4.25 0.50 9.66
CA VAL A 189 -4.19 -0.67 10.54
C VAL A 189 -3.97 -0.26 11.99
N GLN A 190 -4.77 -0.85 12.88
CA GLN A 190 -4.60 -0.71 14.32
C GLN A 190 -3.69 -1.84 14.82
N ALA A 191 -2.52 -1.46 15.33
CA ALA A 191 -1.56 -2.36 15.93
C ALA A 191 -1.08 -1.77 17.26
N ASP A 192 -0.46 -2.59 18.12
CA ASP A 192 -0.01 -2.09 19.42
C ASP A 192 1.21 -1.17 19.27
N GLU A 193 2.28 -1.68 18.64
CA GLU A 193 3.57 -0.98 18.53
C GLU A 193 4.32 -1.25 17.22
N THR A 194 4.00 -2.35 16.54
CA THR A 194 4.77 -2.81 15.37
C THR A 194 3.88 -3.21 14.23
N ILE A 195 4.30 -2.89 13.01
CA ILE A 195 3.74 -3.46 11.79
C ILE A 195 4.81 -4.25 11.05
N LYS A 196 4.38 -5.34 10.42
CA LYS A 196 5.22 -6.15 9.54
C LYS A 196 4.83 -5.89 8.09
N ILE A 197 5.81 -5.57 7.26
CA ILE A 197 5.65 -5.40 5.82
C ILE A 197 6.24 -6.61 5.09
N SER A 198 5.57 -7.03 4.04
CA SER A 198 5.95 -8.15 3.18
C SER A 198 6.10 -7.63 1.76
N LYS A 199 7.17 -8.05 1.09
CA LYS A 199 7.33 -7.80 -0.35
C LYS A 199 6.40 -8.69 -1.17
N ILE A 200 6.10 -8.27 -2.40
CA ILE A 200 5.53 -9.12 -3.44
C ILE A 200 6.39 -10.36 -3.66
N SER A 201 5.78 -11.43 -4.15
CA SER A 201 6.54 -12.66 -4.40
C SER A 201 7.53 -12.51 -5.56
N ALA A 202 8.58 -13.33 -5.56
CA ALA A 202 9.59 -13.33 -6.61
C ALA A 202 8.98 -13.57 -8.02
N ASP A 203 7.95 -14.41 -8.11
CA ASP A 203 7.22 -14.69 -9.36
C ASP A 203 6.43 -13.47 -9.88
N MET A 204 6.09 -12.52 -9.01
CA MET A 204 5.45 -11.26 -9.39
C MET A 204 6.47 -10.16 -9.70
N LYS A 205 7.70 -10.27 -9.17
CA LYS A 205 8.80 -9.36 -9.52
C LYS A 205 9.29 -9.60 -10.96
N SER A 206 9.26 -10.84 -11.45
CA SER A 206 9.68 -11.19 -12.81
C SER A 206 8.69 -10.75 -13.90
N ASP A 207 7.41 -10.59 -13.55
CA ASP A 207 6.37 -10.06 -14.43
C ASP A 207 5.47 -9.12 -13.62
N PRO A 208 5.74 -7.80 -13.69
CA PRO A 208 5.14 -6.81 -12.82
C PRO A 208 3.74 -6.38 -13.26
N TYR A 209 3.23 -6.87 -14.40
CA TYR A 209 1.95 -6.40 -14.93
C TYR A 209 0.75 -6.62 -13.97
N PRO A 210 0.59 -7.78 -13.30
CA PRO A 210 -0.45 -7.95 -12.29
C PRO A 210 -0.35 -6.96 -11.13
N VAL A 211 0.88 -6.61 -10.72
CA VAL A 211 1.15 -5.63 -9.66
C VAL A 211 0.79 -4.23 -10.14
N HIS A 212 1.20 -3.85 -11.35
CA HIS A 212 0.88 -2.56 -11.96
C HIS A 212 -0.62 -2.34 -12.15
N LEU A 213 -1.35 -3.37 -12.62
CA LEU A 213 -2.81 -3.34 -12.75
C LEU A 213 -3.47 -3.04 -11.39
N PHE A 214 -2.93 -3.62 -10.32
CA PHE A 214 -3.40 -3.35 -8.97
C PHE A 214 -3.03 -1.94 -8.50
N THR A 215 -1.74 -1.57 -8.52
CA THR A 215 -1.23 -0.36 -7.87
C THR A 215 -1.58 0.92 -8.61
N ASP A 216 -1.74 0.88 -9.93
CA ASP A 216 -1.93 2.09 -10.75
C ASP A 216 -3.32 2.23 -11.34
N VAL A 217 -4.04 1.11 -11.58
CA VAL A 217 -5.36 1.15 -12.21
C VAL A 217 -6.46 0.90 -11.19
N LEU A 218 -6.40 -0.20 -10.43
CA LEU A 218 -7.47 -0.60 -9.51
C LEU A 218 -7.71 0.43 -8.39
N ILE A 219 -6.65 1.02 -7.83
CA ILE A 219 -6.76 1.95 -6.69
C ILE A 219 -7.64 3.16 -7.02
N ALA A 220 -7.63 3.64 -8.27
CA ALA A 220 -8.40 4.81 -8.69
C ALA A 220 -9.85 4.49 -9.12
N GLU A 221 -10.21 3.21 -9.25
CA GLU A 221 -11.51 2.81 -9.78
C GLU A 221 -12.59 2.78 -8.70
N THR A 222 -13.62 3.61 -8.88
CA THR A 222 -14.74 3.75 -7.94
C THR A 222 -15.96 2.93 -8.35
N HIS A 223 -16.08 2.58 -9.64
CA HIS A 223 -17.21 1.82 -10.15
C HIS A 223 -17.09 0.35 -9.75
N LEU A 224 -18.02 -0.12 -8.91
CA LEU A 224 -18.00 -1.46 -8.30
C LEU A 224 -17.76 -2.59 -9.31
N LEU A 225 -18.39 -2.55 -10.48
CA LEU A 225 -18.23 -3.60 -11.48
C LEU A 225 -16.89 -3.56 -12.20
N VAL A 226 -16.38 -2.36 -12.48
CA VAL A 226 -15.10 -2.23 -13.17
C VAL A 226 -14.01 -2.68 -12.21
N ARG A 227 -14.13 -2.32 -10.92
CA ARG A 227 -13.29 -2.84 -9.85
C ARG A 227 -13.30 -4.36 -9.78
N PHE A 228 -14.48 -4.99 -9.81
CA PHE A 228 -14.59 -6.45 -9.85
C PHE A 228 -13.87 -7.04 -11.07
N HIS A 229 -14.07 -6.44 -12.25
CA HIS A 229 -13.45 -6.93 -13.49
C HIS A 229 -11.93 -6.81 -13.47
N LEU A 230 -11.39 -5.68 -12.97
CA LEU A 230 -9.95 -5.46 -12.82
C LEU A 230 -9.33 -6.46 -11.83
N LEU A 231 -9.98 -6.70 -10.69
CA LEU A 231 -9.56 -7.74 -9.74
C LEU A 231 -9.56 -9.12 -10.39
N TYR A 232 -10.59 -9.43 -11.19
CA TYR A 232 -10.68 -10.70 -11.89
C TYR A 232 -9.62 -10.85 -12.99
N GLN A 233 -9.25 -9.78 -13.68
CA GLN A 233 -8.13 -9.79 -14.63
C GLN A 233 -6.81 -10.18 -13.95
N VAL A 234 -6.56 -9.73 -12.72
CA VAL A 234 -5.39 -10.19 -11.95
C VAL A 234 -5.44 -11.70 -11.74
N ILE A 235 -6.61 -12.27 -11.42
CA ILE A 235 -6.79 -13.72 -11.31
C ILE A 235 -6.54 -14.42 -12.64
N GLU A 236 -7.08 -13.90 -13.76
CA GLU A 236 -6.89 -14.47 -15.11
C GLU A 236 -5.40 -14.58 -15.47
N LEU A 237 -4.63 -13.52 -15.23
CA LEU A 237 -3.18 -13.52 -15.46
C LEU A 237 -2.46 -14.57 -14.62
N ILE A 238 -2.86 -14.73 -13.35
CA ILE A 238 -2.23 -15.69 -12.44
C ILE A 238 -2.60 -17.13 -12.81
N ILE A 239 -3.85 -17.42 -13.15
CA ILE A 239 -4.26 -18.78 -13.56
C ILE A 239 -3.68 -19.17 -14.93
N ASP A 240 -3.32 -18.20 -15.78
CA ASP A 240 -2.58 -18.46 -17.02
C ASP A 240 -1.12 -18.84 -16.73
N LYS A 241 -0.48 -18.22 -15.72
CA LYS A 241 0.84 -18.67 -15.23
C LYS A 241 0.78 -20.09 -14.69
N ILE A 242 -0.23 -20.40 -13.86
CA ILE A 242 -0.47 -21.77 -13.35
C ILE A 242 -0.65 -22.75 -14.51
N PHE A 243 -1.45 -22.39 -15.53
CA PHE A 243 -1.63 -23.21 -16.73
C PHE A 243 -0.29 -23.52 -17.41
N ASN A 244 0.53 -22.50 -17.66
CA ASN A 244 1.80 -22.64 -18.36
C ASN A 244 2.79 -23.54 -17.60
N LYS A 245 2.92 -23.38 -16.29
CA LYS A 245 3.76 -24.23 -15.46
C LYS A 245 3.33 -25.70 -15.50
N GLU A 246 2.04 -25.94 -15.29
CA GLU A 246 1.49 -27.29 -15.26
C GLU A 246 1.62 -27.96 -16.63
N LEU A 247 1.39 -27.21 -17.71
CA LEU A 247 1.60 -27.69 -19.07
C LEU A 247 3.05 -28.11 -19.30
N LYS A 248 4.03 -27.31 -18.86
CA LYS A 248 5.46 -27.68 -18.93
C LYS A 248 5.71 -29.01 -18.20
N SER A 249 5.17 -29.17 -16.98
CA SER A 249 5.33 -30.41 -16.20
C SER A 249 4.73 -31.63 -16.91
N ILE A 250 3.53 -31.49 -17.49
CA ILE A 250 2.87 -32.55 -18.27
C ILE A 250 3.75 -32.95 -19.48
N LEU A 251 4.32 -31.98 -20.20
CA LEU A 251 5.16 -32.21 -21.37
C LEU A 251 6.49 -32.89 -21.01
N VAL A 252 7.10 -32.55 -19.86
CA VAL A 252 8.31 -33.24 -19.37
C VAL A 252 8.01 -34.71 -19.07
N GLY A 253 6.90 -35.01 -18.41
CA GLY A 253 6.48 -36.39 -18.12
C GLY A 253 6.20 -37.21 -19.40
N LEU A 254 5.74 -36.56 -20.48
CA LEU A 254 5.63 -37.19 -21.80
C LEU A 254 7.02 -37.52 -22.39
N GLY A 255 7.94 -36.56 -22.35
CA GLY A 255 9.30 -36.73 -22.88
C GLY A 255 10.09 -37.83 -22.16
N ALA A 256 9.83 -38.03 -20.87
CA ALA A 256 10.44 -39.09 -20.07
C ALA A 256 9.77 -40.48 -20.24
N GLY A 257 8.65 -40.57 -20.98
CA GLY A 257 7.90 -41.82 -21.15
C GLY A 257 7.11 -42.26 -19.91
N GLU A 258 6.94 -41.39 -18.92
CA GLU A 258 6.25 -41.67 -17.66
C GLU A 258 4.72 -41.67 -17.80
N LYS A 259 4.19 -41.00 -18.83
CA LYS A 259 2.75 -40.86 -19.08
C LYS A 259 2.37 -41.29 -20.50
N LYS A 260 1.20 -41.92 -20.64
CA LYS A 260 0.62 -42.24 -21.96
C LYS A 260 -0.06 -41.02 -22.57
N LEU A 261 -0.09 -40.94 -23.90
CA LEU A 261 -0.72 -39.85 -24.65
C LEU A 261 -2.20 -39.60 -24.25
N SER A 262 -2.94 -40.66 -23.92
CA SER A 262 -4.33 -40.55 -23.47
C SER A 262 -4.45 -39.86 -22.11
N GLN A 263 -3.58 -40.20 -21.15
CA GLN A 263 -3.56 -39.59 -19.82
C GLN A 263 -3.23 -38.10 -19.91
N ILE A 264 -2.28 -37.76 -20.78
CA ILE A 264 -1.90 -36.37 -21.06
C ILE A 264 -3.07 -35.59 -21.66
N LYS A 265 -3.80 -36.17 -22.60
CA LYS A 265 -4.99 -35.55 -23.18
C LYS A 265 -6.04 -35.25 -22.10
N ASP A 266 -6.26 -36.17 -21.19
CA ASP A 266 -7.24 -36.00 -20.09
C ASP A 266 -6.77 -34.91 -19.11
N GLU A 267 -5.50 -34.95 -18.68
CA GLU A 267 -4.92 -33.92 -17.81
C GLU A 267 -4.95 -32.53 -18.45
N PHE A 268 -4.64 -32.43 -19.75
CA PHE A 268 -4.71 -31.18 -20.50
C PHE A 268 -6.14 -30.62 -20.57
N ASN A 269 -7.13 -31.48 -20.82
CA ASN A 269 -8.53 -31.07 -20.87
C ASN A 269 -9.01 -30.55 -19.52
N GLU A 270 -8.59 -31.15 -18.41
CA GLU A 270 -8.90 -30.64 -17.08
C GLU A 270 -8.18 -29.32 -16.78
N LEU A 271 -6.89 -29.20 -17.14
CA LEU A 271 -6.09 -28.00 -16.94
C LEU A 271 -6.61 -26.80 -17.77
N SER A 272 -7.17 -27.06 -18.96
CA SER A 272 -7.71 -26.01 -19.84
C SER A 272 -8.95 -25.34 -19.27
N LYS A 273 -9.68 -26.00 -18.36
CA LYS A 273 -10.90 -25.45 -17.78
C LYS A 273 -10.57 -24.37 -16.75
N GLU A 274 -11.11 -23.17 -16.94
CA GLU A 274 -10.87 -22.01 -16.07
C GLU A 274 -11.27 -22.29 -14.61
N ASN A 275 -12.45 -22.88 -14.39
CA ASN A 275 -12.94 -23.21 -13.05
C ASN A 275 -12.01 -24.15 -12.27
N ASN A 276 -11.34 -25.09 -12.96
CA ASN A 276 -10.36 -25.98 -12.35
C ASN A 276 -9.10 -25.22 -11.93
N ARG A 277 -8.61 -24.32 -12.79
CA ARG A 277 -7.43 -23.49 -12.48
C ARG A 277 -7.69 -22.53 -11.33
N ILE A 278 -8.86 -21.91 -11.28
CA ILE A 278 -9.27 -21.05 -10.16
C ILE A 278 -9.37 -21.87 -8.88
N LYS A 279 -10.01 -23.05 -8.92
CA LYS A 279 -10.09 -23.93 -7.74
C LYS A 279 -8.71 -24.30 -7.23
N LYS A 280 -7.77 -24.59 -8.15
CA LYS A 280 -6.38 -24.89 -7.81
C LYS A 280 -5.69 -23.70 -7.16
N LEU A 281 -5.80 -22.50 -7.74
CA LEU A 281 -5.31 -21.26 -7.15
C LEU A 281 -5.77 -21.07 -5.70
N PHE A 282 -7.07 -21.20 -5.46
CA PHE A 282 -7.65 -21.00 -4.12
C PHE A 282 -7.29 -22.11 -3.12
N THR A 283 -7.08 -23.33 -3.59
CA THR A 283 -6.73 -24.47 -2.73
C THR A 283 -5.26 -24.46 -2.35
N GLU A 284 -4.37 -24.14 -3.30
CA GLU A 284 -2.93 -24.34 -3.17
C GLU A 284 -2.15 -23.06 -2.83
N HIS A 285 -2.65 -21.89 -3.21
CA HIS A 285 -1.89 -20.63 -3.12
C HIS A 285 -2.49 -19.57 -2.19
N ILE A 286 -3.66 -19.84 -1.59
CA ILE A 286 -4.27 -18.94 -0.61
C ILE A 286 -4.34 -19.64 0.74
N SER A 287 -3.58 -19.13 1.70
CA SER A 287 -3.47 -19.72 3.04
C SER A 287 -4.54 -19.22 4.01
N ASN A 288 -5.11 -18.03 3.78
CA ASN A 288 -6.08 -17.43 4.69
C ASN A 288 -7.48 -18.07 4.52
N ASN A 289 -7.76 -19.11 5.33
CA ASN A 289 -9.05 -19.82 5.30
C ASN A 289 -10.24 -18.96 5.72
N SER A 290 -10.04 -18.00 6.64
CA SER A 290 -11.11 -17.09 7.06
C SER A 290 -11.53 -16.21 5.90
N LEU A 291 -10.57 -15.61 5.20
CA LEU A 291 -10.81 -14.75 4.05
C LEU A 291 -11.50 -15.50 2.90
N LYS A 292 -11.06 -16.75 2.62
CA LYS A 292 -11.73 -17.62 1.64
C LYS A 292 -13.19 -17.89 2.00
N SER A 293 -13.48 -18.14 3.28
CA SER A 293 -14.85 -18.39 3.75
C SER A 293 -15.71 -17.15 3.60
N SER A 294 -15.23 -15.99 4.06
CA SER A 294 -15.98 -14.74 3.94
C SER A 294 -16.29 -14.40 2.48
N LEU A 295 -15.30 -14.48 1.58
CA LEU A 295 -15.52 -14.22 0.16
C LEU A 295 -16.53 -15.20 -0.45
N LYS A 296 -16.45 -16.48 -0.09
CA LYS A 296 -17.40 -17.50 -0.53
C LYS A 296 -18.82 -17.15 -0.09
N ASP A 297 -19.00 -16.78 1.18
CA ASP A 297 -20.32 -16.52 1.75
C ASP A 297 -20.98 -15.32 1.06
N GLU A 298 -20.24 -14.22 0.84
CA GLU A 298 -20.76 -13.05 0.12
C GLU A 298 -21.04 -13.35 -1.35
N CYS A 299 -20.16 -14.07 -2.04
CA CYS A 299 -20.40 -14.52 -3.41
C CYS A 299 -21.69 -15.35 -3.52
N ASN A 300 -21.89 -16.28 -2.58
CA ASN A 300 -23.07 -17.14 -2.56
C ASN A 300 -24.36 -16.35 -2.26
N LYS A 301 -24.31 -15.34 -1.39
CA LYS A 301 -25.46 -14.45 -1.16
C LYS A 301 -25.89 -13.76 -2.45
N LEU A 302 -24.94 -13.19 -3.20
CA LEU A 302 -25.21 -12.53 -4.48
C LEU A 302 -25.75 -13.52 -5.55
N LEU A 303 -25.19 -14.72 -5.61
CA LEU A 303 -25.68 -15.76 -6.53
C LEU A 303 -27.13 -16.15 -6.23
N LEU A 304 -27.44 -16.40 -4.95
CA LEU A 304 -28.79 -16.79 -4.52
C LEU A 304 -29.81 -15.67 -4.72
N SER A 305 -29.45 -14.40 -4.47
CA SER A 305 -30.35 -13.26 -4.72
C SER A 305 -30.70 -13.11 -6.20
N ASN A 306 -29.81 -13.56 -7.10
CA ASN A 306 -29.99 -13.54 -8.55
C ASN A 306 -30.45 -14.88 -9.12
N GLY A 307 -31.03 -15.77 -8.30
CA GLY A 307 -31.65 -17.02 -8.75
C GLY A 307 -30.66 -18.09 -9.23
N ARG A 308 -29.39 -18.00 -8.83
CA ARG A 308 -28.34 -18.99 -9.14
C ARG A 308 -28.01 -19.86 -7.92
N ASP A 309 -27.58 -21.09 -8.18
CA ASP A 309 -27.14 -21.99 -7.12
C ASP A 309 -25.79 -21.56 -6.53
N GLY A 310 -25.73 -21.55 -5.20
CA GLY A 310 -24.48 -21.39 -4.46
C GLY A 310 -23.48 -22.51 -4.75
N LYS A 311 -22.19 -22.23 -4.52
CA LYS A 311 -21.08 -23.16 -4.78
C LYS A 311 -20.40 -23.60 -3.49
N GLY A 312 -19.84 -24.82 -3.52
CA GLY A 312 -19.22 -25.44 -2.35
C GLY A 312 -17.84 -24.88 -1.98
N ASP A 313 -17.17 -24.23 -2.92
CA ASP A 313 -15.80 -23.72 -2.81
C ASP A 313 -15.72 -22.22 -3.14
N SER A 314 -14.77 -21.50 -2.55
CA SER A 314 -14.59 -20.06 -2.75
C SER A 314 -14.22 -19.70 -4.19
N GLY A 315 -13.32 -20.47 -4.81
CA GLY A 315 -12.94 -20.24 -6.20
C GLY A 315 -14.11 -20.44 -7.17
N LEU A 316 -14.90 -21.49 -6.96
CA LEU A 316 -16.11 -21.71 -7.75
C LEU A 316 -17.20 -20.66 -7.51
N SER A 317 -17.32 -20.16 -6.27
CA SER A 317 -18.29 -19.10 -5.94
C SER A 317 -17.91 -17.79 -6.65
N LEU A 318 -16.63 -17.41 -6.61
CA LEU A 318 -16.10 -16.24 -7.33
C LEU A 318 -16.29 -16.37 -8.84
N TYR A 319 -15.97 -17.54 -9.43
CA TYR A 319 -16.23 -17.82 -10.84
C TYR A 319 -17.71 -17.69 -11.21
N GLY A 320 -18.60 -18.14 -10.31
CA GLY A 320 -20.04 -17.99 -10.46
C GLY A 320 -20.46 -16.52 -10.52
N VAL A 321 -19.93 -15.69 -9.62
CA VAL A 321 -20.18 -14.23 -9.59
C VAL A 321 -19.63 -13.57 -10.85
N ARG A 322 -18.43 -13.94 -11.30
CA ARG A 322 -17.89 -13.44 -12.57
C ARG A 322 -18.82 -13.74 -13.74
N ASN A 323 -19.33 -14.96 -13.84
CA ASN A 323 -20.30 -15.31 -14.89
C ASN A 323 -21.63 -14.56 -14.75
N LEU A 324 -22.03 -14.18 -13.53
CA LEU A 324 -23.21 -13.34 -13.30
C LEU A 324 -22.97 -11.92 -13.80
N ILE A 325 -21.86 -11.31 -13.37
CA ILE A 325 -21.48 -9.93 -13.75
C ILE A 325 -21.25 -9.81 -15.26
N VAL A 326 -20.58 -10.78 -15.89
CA VAL A 326 -20.25 -10.70 -17.32
C VAL A 326 -21.48 -10.93 -18.22
N HIS A 327 -22.36 -11.87 -17.89
CA HIS A 327 -23.44 -12.27 -18.79
C HIS A 327 -24.79 -11.65 -18.44
N ASP A 328 -25.06 -11.42 -17.16
CA ASP A 328 -26.39 -11.08 -16.64
C ASP A 328 -26.36 -9.79 -15.81
N TYR A 329 -25.42 -8.88 -16.06
CA TYR A 329 -25.31 -7.63 -15.29
C TYR A 329 -26.65 -6.86 -15.19
N ARG A 330 -27.39 -6.77 -16.29
CA ARG A 330 -28.66 -6.02 -16.34
C ARG A 330 -29.73 -6.56 -15.41
N SER A 331 -29.61 -7.79 -14.92
CA SER A 331 -30.55 -8.38 -13.96
C SER A 331 -30.15 -8.15 -12.50
N ILE A 332 -28.95 -7.63 -12.23
CA ILE A 332 -28.51 -7.34 -10.86
C ILE A 332 -29.29 -6.13 -10.33
N SER A 333 -30.06 -6.38 -9.26
CA SER A 333 -30.82 -5.34 -8.58
C SER A 333 -29.89 -4.31 -7.89
N PRO A 334 -30.25 -3.02 -7.86
CA PRO A 334 -29.54 -2.02 -7.06
C PRO A 334 -29.41 -2.39 -5.56
N THR A 335 -30.33 -3.21 -5.03
CA THR A 335 -30.27 -3.72 -3.66
C THR A 335 -29.04 -4.59 -3.39
N ASP A 336 -28.45 -5.16 -4.44
CA ASP A 336 -27.32 -6.08 -4.35
C ASP A 336 -25.97 -5.35 -4.52
N TYR A 337 -25.97 -4.02 -4.72
CA TYR A 337 -24.74 -3.25 -4.91
C TYR A 337 -23.86 -3.27 -3.65
N GLU A 338 -24.46 -3.27 -2.46
CA GLU A 338 -23.72 -3.44 -1.21
C GLU A 338 -23.03 -4.82 -1.12
N LEU A 339 -23.66 -5.87 -1.65
CA LEU A 339 -23.01 -7.19 -1.73
C LEU A 339 -21.82 -7.17 -2.69
N ILE A 340 -21.93 -6.47 -3.83
CA ILE A 340 -20.81 -6.32 -4.76
C ILE A 340 -19.68 -5.51 -4.13
N LYS A 341 -20.01 -4.46 -3.37
CA LYS A 341 -19.04 -3.66 -2.63
C LYS A 341 -18.25 -4.53 -1.65
N GLU A 342 -18.95 -5.33 -0.85
CA GLU A 342 -18.31 -6.25 0.10
C GLU A 342 -17.49 -7.34 -0.61
N ILE A 343 -18.02 -7.93 -1.68
CA ILE A 343 -17.28 -8.89 -2.51
C ILE A 343 -16.00 -8.27 -3.03
N ASN A 344 -16.03 -7.04 -3.54
CA ASN A 344 -14.82 -6.36 -4.03
C ASN A 344 -13.80 -6.13 -2.92
N TYR A 345 -14.24 -5.74 -1.73
CA TYR A 345 -13.35 -5.56 -0.59
C TYR A 345 -12.64 -6.87 -0.22
N LEU A 346 -13.40 -7.96 -0.05
CA LEU A 346 -12.85 -9.27 0.27
C LEU A 346 -11.99 -9.84 -0.87
N PHE A 347 -12.40 -9.61 -2.11
CA PHE A 347 -11.69 -10.10 -3.28
C PHE A 347 -10.37 -9.36 -3.49
N GLU A 348 -10.34 -8.07 -3.22
CA GLU A 348 -9.10 -7.28 -3.18
C GLU A 348 -8.11 -7.85 -2.16
N GLU A 349 -8.55 -8.12 -0.93
CA GLU A 349 -7.71 -8.73 0.09
C GLU A 349 -7.17 -10.11 -0.34
N VAL A 350 -7.99 -10.89 -1.05
CA VAL A 350 -7.57 -12.17 -1.64
C VAL A 350 -6.49 -11.97 -2.69
N VAL A 351 -6.68 -11.02 -3.62
CA VAL A 351 -5.69 -10.71 -4.65
C VAL A 351 -4.37 -10.28 -4.03
N ILE A 352 -4.40 -9.43 -3.00
CA ILE A 352 -3.20 -9.02 -2.26
C ILE A 352 -2.50 -10.23 -1.63
N ASP A 353 -3.25 -11.12 -0.95
CA ASP A 353 -2.69 -12.33 -0.34
C ASP A 353 -2.01 -13.22 -1.38
N ILE A 354 -2.62 -13.39 -2.56
CA ILE A 354 -2.03 -14.16 -3.66
C ILE A 354 -0.73 -13.51 -4.13
N LEU A 355 -0.74 -12.22 -4.48
CA LEU A 355 0.43 -11.53 -5.04
C LEU A 355 1.63 -11.48 -4.07
N ILE A 356 1.38 -11.51 -2.76
CA ILE A 356 2.44 -11.59 -1.74
C ILE A 356 2.93 -13.03 -1.51
N SER A 357 2.03 -14.01 -1.53
CA SER A 357 2.34 -15.37 -1.05
C SER A 357 2.61 -16.40 -2.14
N ILE A 358 2.22 -16.14 -3.39
CA ILE A 358 2.33 -17.10 -4.49
C ILE A 358 3.80 -17.42 -4.79
N LYS A 359 4.10 -18.71 -4.97
CA LYS A 359 5.46 -19.19 -5.19
C LYS A 359 5.48 -20.27 -6.27
N ASN A 360 6.59 -20.32 -7.00
CA ASN A 360 6.90 -21.35 -7.98
C ASN A 360 5.90 -21.34 -9.14
N LEU A 361 5.79 -20.25 -9.90
CA LEU A 361 4.98 -20.17 -11.12
C LEU A 361 5.79 -20.32 -12.42
N ASP A 362 7.13 -20.26 -12.35
CA ASP A 362 8.01 -20.36 -13.52
C ASP A 362 8.46 -21.79 -13.91
#